data_AF-A0A9P6HMW8-F1
#
_entry.id   AF-A0A9P6HMW8-F1
#
_cell.length_a   1.000
_cell.length_b   1.000
_cell.length_c   1.000
_cell.angle_alpha   90.00
_cell.angle_beta   90.00
_cell.angle_gamma   90.00
#
_symmetry.space_group_name_H-M   'P 1'
#
loop_
_entity.id
_entity.type
_entity.pdbx_description
1 polymer ?
#
loop_
_entity_poly.entity_id
_entity_poly.type
_entity_poly.pdbx_seq_one_letter_code
_entity_poly.pdbx_strand_id
1 'polypeptide(L)' 'MAQARFTWGRTLPLSGVQTQYYVGQLLERGVRILNYLGTYDLQCKTGSNKLWVECLEWSGQKEYLANSWRN' A
#
# COMPACT_ATOMS: atom_id res chain seq x y z
N MET A 1 -22.70 -22.77 13.88
CA MET A 1 -23.12 -21.40 13.49
C MET A 1 -21.87 -20.63 13.14
N ALA A 2 -21.63 -20.40 11.85
CA ALA A 2 -20.41 -19.79 11.36
C ALA A 2 -20.50 -18.27 11.52
N GLN A 3 -19.61 -17.70 12.34
CA GLN A 3 -19.44 -16.27 12.47
C GLN A 3 -18.88 -15.74 11.14
N ALA A 4 -19.69 -15.01 10.37
CA ALA A 4 -19.25 -14.30 9.19
C ALA A 4 -18.23 -13.23 9.62
N ARG A 5 -16.95 -13.53 9.46
CA ARG A 5 -15.87 -12.55 9.54
C ARG A 5 -16.05 -11.62 8.35
N PHE A 6 -16.36 -10.36 8.60
CA PHE A 6 -16.29 -9.29 7.61
C PHE A 6 -14.84 -9.22 7.09
N THR A 7 -14.55 -9.87 5.97
CA THR A 7 -13.30 -9.72 5.24
C THR A 7 -13.42 -8.50 4.36
N TRP A 8 -13.29 -7.31 4.96
CA TRP A 8 -13.00 -6.10 4.17
C TRP A 8 -11.67 -6.32 3.43
N GLY A 9 -11.79 -6.66 2.14
CA GLY A 9 -10.82 -6.43 1.08
C GLY A 9 -9.34 -6.80 1.33
N ARG A 10 -9.00 -8.09 1.32
CA ARG A 10 -7.71 -8.54 0.73
C ARG A 10 -7.79 -8.68 -0.81
N THR A 11 -8.92 -8.31 -1.38
CA THR A 11 -9.29 -8.47 -2.80
C THR A 11 -10.17 -7.30 -3.26
N LEU A 12 -9.80 -6.05 -2.92
CA LEU A 12 -9.91 -5.04 -3.97
C LEU A 12 -8.74 -5.39 -4.87
N PRO A 13 -8.96 -6.06 -6.01
CA PRO A 13 -7.82 -6.35 -6.82
C PRO A 13 -7.32 -4.97 -7.26
N LEU A 14 -6.09 -4.65 -6.88
CA LEU A 14 -5.38 -3.55 -7.51
C LEU A 14 -5.37 -3.74 -9.05
N SER A 15 -5.81 -4.89 -9.59
CA SER A 15 -6.02 -5.24 -11.00
C SER A 15 -6.76 -4.23 -11.88
N GLY A 16 -7.41 -3.20 -11.34
CA GLY A 16 -7.95 -2.11 -12.15
C GLY A 16 -6.87 -1.18 -12.74
N VAL A 17 -5.69 -1.13 -12.12
CA VAL A 17 -4.54 -0.31 -12.52
C VAL A 17 -3.28 -1.14 -12.32
N GLN A 18 -2.34 -1.18 -13.28
CA GLN A 18 -1.18 -2.08 -13.18
C GLN A 18 0.01 -1.46 -12.40
N THR A 19 -0.11 -0.20 -11.98
CA THR A 19 0.98 0.62 -11.42
C THR A 19 1.70 -0.03 -10.24
N GLN A 20 0.97 -0.68 -9.32
CA GLN A 20 1.55 -1.38 -8.17
C GLN A 20 2.56 -2.46 -8.58
N TYR A 21 2.35 -3.16 -9.70
CA TYR A 21 3.28 -4.20 -10.12
C TYR A 21 4.59 -3.59 -10.61
N TYR A 22 4.52 -2.45 -11.31
CA TYR A 22 5.72 -1.73 -11.73
C TYR A 22 6.48 -1.17 -10.51
N VAL A 23 5.77 -0.56 -9.55
CA VAL A 23 6.39 -0.06 -8.32
C VAL A 23 7.01 -1.20 -7.51
N GLY A 24 6.30 -2.30 -7.31
CA GLY A 24 6.82 -3.48 -6.61
C GLY A 24 8.10 -4.00 -7.28
N GLN A 25 8.09 -4.16 -8.60
CA GLN A 25 9.29 -4.60 -9.32
C GLN A 25 10.45 -3.59 -9.32
N LEU A 26 10.20 -2.30 -9.15
CA LEU A 26 11.27 -1.31 -8.96
C LEU A 26 11.93 -1.50 -7.58
N LEU A 27 11.12 -1.74 -6.55
CA LEU A 27 11.61 -2.04 -5.20
C LEU A 27 12.41 -3.36 -5.18
N GLU A 28 11.97 -4.40 -5.90
CA GLU A 28 12.73 -5.66 -6.02
C GLU A 28 14.12 -5.47 -6.65
N ARG A 29 14.29 -4.46 -7.50
CA ARG A 29 15.58 -4.11 -8.11
C ARG A 29 16.41 -3.16 -7.24
N GLY A 30 15.97 -2.86 -6.02
CA GLY A 30 16.65 -1.97 -5.09
C GLY A 30 16.47 -0.47 -5.39
N VAL A 31 15.52 -0.10 -6.26
CA VAL A 31 15.22 1.32 -6.51
C VAL A 31 14.49 1.90 -5.31
N ARG A 32 15.05 2.94 -4.71
CA ARG A 32 14.44 3.62 -3.56
C ARG A 32 13.33 4.57 -4.02
N ILE A 33 12.20 4.54 -3.32
CA ILE A 33 11.00 5.32 -3.64
C ILE A 33 10.63 6.20 -2.44
N LEU A 34 10.23 7.45 -2.72
CA LEU A 34 9.65 8.38 -1.76
C LEU A 34 8.20 8.67 -2.18
N ASN A 35 7.24 8.36 -1.31
CA ASN A 35 5.84 8.73 -1.50
C ASN A 35 5.49 9.92 -0.58
N TYR A 36 5.39 11.11 -1.16
CA TYR A 36 5.15 12.36 -0.42
C TYR A 36 3.76 12.93 -0.74
N LEU A 37 3.01 13.28 0.30
CA LEU A 37 1.58 13.60 0.21
C LEU A 37 1.21 14.75 1.14
N GLY A 38 0.38 15.67 0.65
CA GLY A 38 -0.18 16.74 1.46
C GLY A 38 -1.35 16.25 2.32
N THR A 39 -1.41 16.70 3.57
CA THR A 39 -2.50 16.38 4.52
C THR A 39 -3.87 16.96 4.11
N TYR A 40 -3.88 18.00 3.29
CA TYR A 40 -5.08 18.70 2.84
C TYR A 40 -5.51 18.35 1.41
N ASP A 41 -4.93 17.33 0.80
CA ASP A 41 -5.36 16.83 -0.52
C ASP A 41 -6.64 15.99 -0.38
N LEU A 42 -7.71 16.43 -1.04
CA LEU A 42 -9.02 15.74 -1.00
C LEU A 42 -9.08 14.52 -1.93
N GLN A 43 -8.30 14.47 -3.00
CA GLN A 43 -8.35 13.39 -4.00
C GLN A 43 -7.27 12.34 -3.75
N CYS A 44 -6.06 12.78 -3.42
CA CYS A 44 -4.91 11.91 -3.12
C CYS A 44 -4.58 11.93 -1.62
N LYS A 45 -5.60 11.65 -0.79
CA LYS A 45 -5.51 11.72 0.67
C LYS A 45 -4.34 10.91 1.22
N THR A 46 -3.73 11.42 2.29
CA THR A 46 -2.67 10.72 3.04
C THR A 46 -3.12 9.33 3.49
N GLY A 47 -4.37 9.18 3.95
CA GLY A 47 -4.90 7.88 4.41
C GLY A 47 -4.99 6.83 3.29
N SER A 48 -5.49 7.21 2.12
CA SER A 48 -5.63 6.30 0.96
C SER A 48 -4.26 5.87 0.43
N ASN A 49 -3.31 6.79 0.37
CA ASN A 49 -1.96 6.46 -0.06
C ASN A 49 -1.18 5.63 0.96
N LYS A 50 -1.38 5.89 2.25
CA LYS A 50 -0.83 5.05 3.31
C LYS A 50 -1.31 3.60 3.15
N LEU A 51 -2.62 3.40 2.99
CA LEU A 51 -3.20 2.07 2.72
C LEU A 51 -2.62 1.45 1.43
N TRP A 52 -2.44 2.23 0.36
CA TRP A 52 -1.84 1.72 -0.87
C TRP A 52 -0.41 1.19 -0.67
N VAL A 53 0.44 1.90 0.08
CA VAL A 53 1.81 1.42 0.39
C VAL A 53 1.78 0.21 1.32
N GLU A 54 0.89 0.19 2.33
CA GLU A 54 0.76 -0.94 3.25
C GLU A 54 0.28 -2.22 2.55
N CYS A 55 -0.58 -2.08 1.53
CA CYS A 55 -1.07 -3.19 0.71
C CYS A 55 -0.17 -3.54 -0.48
N LEU A 56 0.88 -2.76 -0.77
CA LEU A 56 1.80 -3.03 -1.88
C LEU A 56 2.58 -4.32 -1.60
N GLU A 57 2.48 -5.29 -2.50
CA GLU A 57 3.21 -6.55 -2.39
C GLU A 57 4.62 -6.41 -2.96
N TRP A 58 5.63 -6.67 -2.12
CA TRP A 58 7.05 -6.74 -2.47
C TRP A 58 7.84 -7.41 -1.33
N SER A 59 9.05 -7.85 -1.60
CA SER A 59 9.88 -8.64 -0.67
C SER A 59 10.16 -7.95 0.68
N GLY A 60 10.29 -6.62 0.69
CA GLY A 60 10.55 -5.82 1.90
C GLY A 60 9.29 -5.32 2.64
N GLN A 61 8.10 -5.78 2.26
CA GLN A 61 6.84 -5.30 2.86
C GLN A 61 6.78 -5.55 4.37
N LYS A 62 7.29 -6.69 4.86
CA LYS A 62 7.24 -7.02 6.29
C LYS A 62 8.11 -6.07 7.12
N GLU A 63 9.31 -5.76 6.63
CA GLU A 63 10.23 -4.81 7.25
C GLU A 63 9.64 -3.40 7.23
N TYR A 64 8.98 -3.02 6.13
CA TYR A 64 8.27 -1.75 6.04
C TYR A 64 7.17 -1.65 7.10
N LEU A 65 6.31 -2.67 7.22
CA LEU A 65 5.20 -2.71 8.19
C LEU A 65 5.66 -2.79 9.65
N ALA A 66 6.89 -3.24 9.92
CA ALA A 66 7.46 -3.27 11.25
C ALA A 66 7.86 -1.88 11.77
N ASN A 67 7.99 -0.89 10.89
CA ASN A 67 8.33 0.48 11.26
C ASN A 67 7.09 1.30 11.60
N SER A 68 7.20 2.19 12.59
CA SER A 68 6.13 3.14 12.89
C SER A 68 6.03 4.22 11.81
N TRP A 69 4.79 4.54 11.44
CA TRP A 69 4.51 5.70 10.58
C TRP A 69 4.96 6.99 11.27
N ARG A 70 5.68 7.85 10.55
CA ARG A 70 6.15 9.16 11.04
C ARG A 70 5.41 10.26 10.29
N ASN A 71 4.77 11.15 11.02
CA ASN A 71 4.16 12.37 10.49
C ASN A 71 5.15 13.53 10.56
#